data_AF-T1HB51-F1
#
_entry.id   AF-T1HB51-F1
#
_cell.length_a   1.000
_cell.length_b   1.000
_cell.length_c   1.000
_cell.angle_alpha   90.00
_cell.angle_beta   90.00
_cell.angle_gamma   90.00
#
_symmetry.space_group_name_H-M   'P 1'
#
loop_
_entity.id
_entity.type
_entity.pdbx_description
1 polymer ?
#
loop_
_entity_poly.entity_id
_entity_poly.type
_entity_poly.pdbx_seq_one_letter_code
_entity_poly.pdbx_strand_id
1 'polypeptide(L)'
;MVKIEIDGMICEKPDEEQKEVKVEVDEGPAECPIDPRFQQQNKTKWCYVMFIDFHRCAHYLGPGHKHCKMFEACYKMLCPKAWINNWEEQIGKGTFPRDLTKEMGR
;
A
#
# COMPACT_ATOMS: atom_id res chain seq x y z
N MET A 1 -20.52 -10.24 29.33
CA MET A 1 -20.56 -11.72 29.23
C MET A 1 -21.85 -12.13 28.53
N VAL A 2 -21.79 -12.50 27.24
CA VAL A 2 -22.50 -13.64 26.62
C VAL A 2 -21.98 -13.78 25.18
N LYS A 3 -21.29 -14.91 24.98
CA LYS A 3 -21.15 -15.78 23.79
C LYS A 3 -20.61 -15.20 22.47
N ILE A 4 -19.36 -15.57 22.24
CA ILE A 4 -18.70 -15.75 20.94
C ILE A 4 -19.13 -17.13 20.40
N GLU A 5 -19.64 -17.19 19.16
CA GLU A 5 -19.64 -18.37 18.27
C GLU A 5 -19.32 -17.86 16.85
N ILE A 6 -18.04 -17.93 16.46
CA ILE A 6 -17.45 -18.83 15.44
C ILE A 6 -18.19 -18.84 14.09
N ASP A 7 -18.04 -17.74 13.35
CA ASP A 7 -17.88 -17.71 11.88
C ASP A 7 -16.84 -16.63 11.47
N GLY A 8 -15.69 -16.67 12.17
CA GLY A 8 -14.40 -16.35 11.56
C GLY A 8 -14.02 -14.90 11.27
N MET A 9 -14.81 -13.87 11.56
CA MET A 9 -14.30 -12.49 11.58
C MET A 9 -15.20 -11.54 12.38
N ILE A 10 -14.79 -11.23 13.61
CA ILE A 10 -15.31 -10.08 14.35
C ILE A 10 -14.42 -8.89 13.99
N CYS A 11 -14.88 -8.07 13.06
CA CYS A 11 -14.43 -6.69 12.94
C CYS A 11 -15.09 -5.91 14.07
N GLU A 12 -14.35 -5.64 15.15
CA GLU A 12 -14.71 -4.55 16.04
C GLU A 12 -14.54 -3.26 15.23
N LYS A 13 -15.63 -2.52 15.03
CA LYS A 13 -15.57 -1.16 14.49
C LYS A 13 -14.95 -0.31 15.59
N PRO A 14 -13.75 0.28 15.40
CA PRO A 14 -13.29 1.29 16.33
C PRO A 14 -14.20 2.51 16.13
N ASP A 15 -14.88 2.88 17.21
CA ASP A 15 -15.71 4.07 17.28
C ASP A 15 -14.91 5.32 16.88
N GLU A 16 -15.62 6.24 16.23
CA GLU A 16 -15.16 7.57 15.87
C GLU A 16 -14.59 8.30 17.08
N GLU A 17 -13.26 8.35 17.17
CA GLU A 17 -12.59 9.46 17.82
C GLU A 17 -11.32 9.74 17.01
N GLN A 18 -11.31 10.90 16.35
CA GLN A 18 -10.15 11.44 15.64
C GLN A 18 -9.08 11.76 16.69
N LYS A 19 -8.36 10.75 17.13
CA LYS A 19 -7.15 10.93 17.93
C LYS A 19 -5.99 10.96 16.96
N GLU A 20 -5.40 12.14 16.82
CA GLU A 20 -4.11 12.32 16.18
C GLU A 20 -3.14 11.28 16.73
N VAL A 21 -2.88 10.24 15.93
CA VAL A 21 -1.78 9.33 16.19
C VAL A 21 -0.53 10.15 15.92
N LYS A 22 0.11 10.63 16.98
CA LYS A 22 1.51 11.05 16.93
C LYS A 22 2.31 9.82 16.52
N VAL A 23 2.49 9.64 15.23
CA VAL A 23 3.41 8.65 14.67
C VAL A 23 4.79 9.11 15.09
N GLU A 24 5.30 8.51 16.16
CA GLU A 24 6.72 8.57 16.48
C GLU A 24 7.48 8.23 15.19
N VAL A 25 8.33 9.16 14.77
CA VAL A 25 9.08 9.09 13.51
C VAL A 25 10.20 8.07 13.71
N ASP A 26 9.81 6.80 13.70
CA ASP A 26 10.73 5.69 13.47
C ASP A 26 11.05 5.76 11.97
N GLU A 27 12.22 6.32 11.68
CA GLU A 27 12.79 6.47 10.35
C GLU A 27 12.57 5.16 9.59
N GLY A 28 11.72 5.21 8.57
CA GLY A 28 11.38 4.04 7.78
C GLY A 28 12.65 3.36 7.27
N PRO A 29 12.66 2.02 7.16
CA PRO A 29 13.88 1.29 6.83
C PRO A 29 14.50 1.87 5.55
N ALA A 30 15.81 2.13 5.61
CA ALA A 30 16.58 2.67 4.48
C ALA A 30 16.53 1.75 3.24
N GLU A 31 16.12 0.50 3.42
CA GLU A 31 16.04 -0.53 2.40
C GLU A 31 14.68 -1.24 2.41
N CYS A 32 14.25 -1.74 1.25
CA CYS A 32 12.98 -2.45 1.14
C CYS A 32 13.11 -3.85 1.75
N PRO A 33 12.24 -4.23 2.71
CA PRO A 33 12.30 -5.55 3.32
C PRO A 33 12.03 -6.65 2.28
N ILE A 34 12.75 -7.77 2.38
CA ILE A 34 12.57 -8.92 1.48
C ILE A 34 11.17 -9.50 1.72
N ASP A 35 10.34 -9.49 0.67
CA ASP A 35 9.00 -10.08 0.70
C ASP A 35 9.07 -11.58 0.34
N PRO A 36 8.71 -12.50 1.25
CA PRO A 36 8.74 -13.95 0.99
C PRO A 36 7.84 -14.41 -0.16
N ARG A 37 6.88 -13.59 -0.61
CA ARG A 37 6.03 -13.88 -1.78
C ARG A 37 6.81 -13.82 -3.10
N PHE A 38 7.92 -13.08 -3.12
CA PHE A 38 8.71 -12.80 -4.33
C PHE A 38 10.13 -13.36 -4.19
N GLN A 39 10.27 -14.69 -4.15
CA GLN A 39 11.57 -15.37 -4.06
C GLN A 39 12.33 -15.47 -5.39
N GLN A 40 11.71 -15.03 -6.48
CA GLN A 40 12.25 -15.15 -7.83
C GLN A 40 13.33 -14.09 -8.09
N GLN A 41 14.33 -14.42 -8.91
CA GLN A 41 15.37 -13.45 -9.30
C GLN A 41 14.79 -12.24 -10.04
N ASN A 42 13.71 -12.45 -10.81
CA ASN A 42 13.01 -11.38 -11.50
C ASN A 42 12.09 -10.61 -10.54
N LYS A 43 12.46 -9.35 -10.23
CA LYS A 43 11.74 -8.45 -9.32
C LYS A 43 10.61 -7.64 -9.97
N THR A 44 10.29 -7.86 -11.25
CA THR A 44 9.26 -7.09 -11.98
C THR A 44 7.89 -7.16 -11.30
N LYS A 45 7.43 -8.35 -10.89
CA LYS A 45 6.14 -8.50 -10.20
C LYS A 45 6.15 -7.80 -8.84
N TRP A 46 7.26 -7.88 -8.12
CA TRP A 46 7.40 -7.22 -6.82
C TRP A 46 7.32 -5.70 -6.96
N CYS A 47 8.06 -5.13 -7.91
CA CYS A 47 7.99 -3.71 -8.28
C CYS A 47 6.54 -3.27 -8.55
N TYR A 48 5.83 -3.99 -9.44
CA TYR A 48 4.47 -3.63 -9.83
C TYR A 48 3.48 -3.67 -8.66
N VAL A 49 3.59 -4.69 -7.79
CA VAL A 49 2.72 -4.82 -6.61
C VAL A 49 3.00 -3.71 -5.60
N MET A 50 4.26 -3.38 -5.33
CA MET A 50 4.61 -2.28 -4.41
C MET A 50 4.11 -0.92 -4.90
N PHE A 51 4.15 -0.66 -6.22
CA PHE A 51 3.60 0.55 -6.81
C PHE A 51 2.09 0.66 -6.59
N ILE A 52 1.35 -0.43 -6.83
CA ILE A 52 -0.09 -0.46 -6.60
C ILE A 52 -0.42 -0.30 -5.10
N ASP A 53 0.30 -1.00 -4.23
CA ASP A 53 0.06 -0.98 -2.79
C ASP A 53 0.31 0.42 -2.20
N PHE A 54 1.27 1.17 -2.74
CA PHE A 54 1.44 2.59 -2.41
C PHE A 54 0.18 3.40 -2.75
N HIS A 55 -0.35 3.30 -3.97
CA HIS A 55 -1.54 4.07 -4.37
C HIS A 55 -2.79 3.66 -3.58
N ARG A 56 -2.96 2.37 -3.26
CA ARG A 56 -4.02 1.90 -2.38
C ARG A 56 -3.86 2.47 -0.96
N CYS A 57 -2.66 2.36 -0.39
CA CYS A 57 -2.36 2.87 0.95
C CYS A 57 -2.60 4.38 1.02
N ALA A 58 -2.12 5.13 0.03
CA ALA A 58 -2.31 6.57 -0.05
C ALA A 58 -3.79 6.98 -0.15
N HIS A 59 -4.63 6.15 -0.79
CA HIS A 59 -6.08 6.39 -0.84
C HIS A 59 -6.77 6.13 0.51
N TYR A 60 -6.44 5.03 1.19
CA TYR A 60 -7.13 4.64 2.44
C TYR A 60 -6.61 5.35 3.70
N LEU A 61 -5.28 5.45 3.86
CA LEU A 61 -4.64 5.98 5.06
C LEU A 61 -4.03 7.38 4.86
N GLY A 62 -3.97 7.86 3.62
CA GLY A 62 -3.27 9.08 3.25
C GLY A 62 -1.77 8.86 2.98
N PRO A 63 -1.13 9.70 2.13
CA PRO A 63 0.25 9.51 1.69
C PRO A 63 1.29 9.66 2.81
N GLY A 64 0.93 10.29 3.93
CA GLY A 64 1.83 10.55 5.06
C GLY A 64 2.06 9.36 5.99
N HIS A 65 1.28 8.28 5.86
CA HIS A 65 1.35 7.15 6.79
C HIS A 65 2.67 6.36 6.68
N LYS A 66 3.20 5.87 7.81
CA LYS A 66 4.50 5.15 7.87
C LYS A 66 4.56 3.97 6.88
N HIS A 67 3.50 3.17 6.82
CA HIS A 67 3.43 2.03 5.90
C HIS A 67 3.39 2.48 4.42
N CYS A 68 2.73 3.59 4.09
CA CYS A 68 2.70 4.08 2.71
C CYS A 68 4.09 4.56 2.26
N LYS A 69 4.84 5.24 3.14
CA LYS A 69 6.23 5.64 2.87
C LYS A 69 7.16 4.44 2.62
N MET A 70 6.93 3.33 3.32
CA MET A 70 7.68 2.08 3.07
C MET A 70 7.43 1.55 1.66
N PHE A 71 6.16 1.48 1.22
CA PHE A 71 5.84 1.08 -0.15
C PHE A 71 6.44 2.03 -1.18
N GLU A 72 6.43 3.33 -0.88
CA GLU A 72 7.04 4.36 -1.72
C GLU A 72 8.54 4.14 -1.92
N ALA A 73 9.27 3.92 -0.83
CA ALA A 73 10.69 3.62 -0.89
C ALA A 73 10.96 2.33 -1.67
N CYS A 74 10.16 1.29 -1.40
CA CYS A 74 10.27 -0.01 -2.05
C CYS A 74 10.13 0.06 -3.58
N TYR A 75 9.04 0.63 -4.10
CA TYR A 75 8.86 0.64 -5.55
C TYR A 75 9.88 1.56 -6.24
N LYS A 76 10.32 2.66 -5.61
CA LYS A 76 11.37 3.53 -6.16
C LYS A 76 12.73 2.84 -6.27
N MET A 77 13.04 1.89 -5.40
CA MET A 77 14.27 1.09 -5.47
C MET A 77 14.17 -0.09 -6.44
N LEU A 78 13.00 -0.73 -6.52
CA LEU A 78 12.80 -1.96 -7.31
C LEU A 78 12.48 -1.68 -8.78
N CYS A 79 11.77 -0.60 -9.06
CA CYS A 79 11.24 -0.31 -10.39
C CYS A 79 12.20 0.56 -11.22
N PRO A 80 12.32 0.30 -12.53
CA PRO A 80 12.89 1.25 -13.46
C PRO A 80 12.09 2.57 -13.45
N LYS A 81 12.77 3.72 -13.37
CA LYS A 81 12.12 5.05 -13.33
C LYS A 81 11.19 5.29 -14.53
N ALA A 82 11.56 4.80 -15.71
CA ALA A 82 10.73 4.91 -16.91
C ALA A 82 9.36 4.25 -16.76
N TRP A 83 9.27 3.13 -16.03
CA TRP A 83 8.00 2.44 -15.80
C TRP A 83 7.11 3.22 -14.84
N ILE A 84 7.68 3.73 -13.75
CA ILE A 84 6.96 4.57 -12.79
C ILE A 84 6.33 5.75 -13.50
N ASN A 85 7.11 6.52 -14.26
CA ASN A 85 6.62 7.69 -14.98
C ASN A 85 5.47 7.35 -15.94
N ASN A 86 5.62 6.26 -16.69
CA ASN A 86 4.58 5.81 -17.62
C ASN A 86 3.29 5.40 -16.90
N TRP A 87 3.40 4.71 -15.76
CA TRP A 87 2.22 4.32 -14.97
C TRP A 87 1.56 5.52 -14.31
N GLU A 88 2.33 6.47 -13.77
CA GLU A 88 1.81 7.72 -13.23
C GLU A 88 1.07 8.54 -14.30
N GLU A 89 1.60 8.62 -15.51
CA GLU A 89 0.92 9.25 -16.65
C GLU A 89 -0.40 8.53 -17.00
N GLN A 90 -0.39 7.20 -17.03
CA GLN A 90 -1.60 6.41 -17.28
C GLN A 90 -2.65 6.59 -16.18
N ILE A 91 -2.25 6.69 -14.92
CA ILE A 91 -3.14 6.98 -13.80
C ILE A 91 -3.74 8.38 -13.96
N GLY A 92 -2.92 9.39 -14.27
CA GLY A 92 -3.40 10.76 -14.50
C GLY A 92 -4.38 10.87 -15.68
N LYS A 93 -4.22 10.03 -16.71
CA LYS A 93 -5.14 9.95 -17.86
C LYS A 93 -6.34 9.03 -17.62
N GLY A 94 -6.36 8.25 -16.53
CA GLY A 94 -7.37 7.22 -16.29
C GLY A 94 -7.32 6.03 -17.26
N THR A 95 -6.18 5.80 -17.94
CA THR A 95 -5.99 4.71 -18.91
C THR A 95 -5.20 3.53 -18.33
N PHE A 96 -4.92 3.55 -17.02
CA PHE A 96 -4.16 2.49 -16.36
C PHE A 96 -4.89 1.14 -16.45
N PRO A 97 -4.23 0.04 -16.86
CA PRO A 97 -4.90 -1.25 -17.08
C PRO A 97 -5.55 -1.86 -15.83
N ARG A 98 -5.07 -1.49 -14.64
CA ARG A 98 -5.68 -1.91 -13.37
C ARG A 98 -6.70 -0.88 -12.95
N ASP A 99 -7.90 -1.34 -12.63
CA ASP A 99 -8.94 -0.50 -12.07
C ASP A 99 -8.63 -0.18 -10.59
N LEU A 100 -7.85 0.87 -10.37
CA LEU A 100 -7.58 1.36 -9.02
C LEU A 100 -8.86 1.93 -8.36
N THR A 101 -9.83 2.38 -9.14
CA THR A 101 -11.06 3.01 -8.63
C THR A 101 -12.02 2.02 -7.98
N LYS A 102 -12.19 0.83 -8.55
CA LYS A 102 -12.97 -0.26 -7.93
C LYS A 102 -12.30 -0.81 -6.68
N GLU A 103 -10.98 -0.95 -6.70
CA GLU A 103 -10.22 -1.44 -5.54
C GLU A 103 -10.20 -0.45 -4.37
N MET A 104 -10.53 0.81 -4.63
CA MET A 104 -10.63 1.89 -3.65
C MET A 104 -12.06 2.06 -3.10
N GLY A 105 -13.00 1.19 -3.50
CA GLY A 105 -14.35 1.12 -2.93
C GLY A 105 -15.34 2.16 -3.45
N ARG A 106 -15.22 2.56 -4.72
CA ARG A 106 -16.20 3.44 -5.39
C ARG A 106 -17.32 2.66 -6.07
#